data_AF-A0A3A0EHN5-F1
#
_entry.id   AF-A0A3A0EHN5-F1
#
_cell.length_a   1.000
_cell.length_b   1.000
_cell.length_c   1.000
_cell.angle_alpha   90.00
_cell.angle_beta   90.00
_cell.angle_gamma   90.00
#
_symmetry.space_group_name_H-M   'P 1'
#
loop_
_entity.id
_entity.type
_entity.pdbx_description
1 polymer ?
#
loop_
_entity_poly.entity_id
_entity_poly.type
_entity_poly.pdbx_seq_one_letter_code
_entity_poly.pdbx_strand_id
1 'polypeptide(L)'
;AANALAHAAPARAHAVLCRRADGTLMASVRAPLAAPSGAGELCERFGGNGRRGAGGIDRLPVDDLDRFVQAFDRMEWGTTKREIEP
;
A
#
# COMPACT_ATOMS: atom_id res chain seq x y z
N ALA A 1 -4.77 -4.19 -12.84
CA ALA A 1 -4.49 -2.96 -12.05
C ALA A 1 -5.00 -3.14 -10.62
N ALA A 2 -4.34 -2.54 -9.62
CA ALA A 2 -4.73 -2.68 -8.21
C ALA A 2 -6.19 -2.27 -7.92
N ASN A 3 -6.74 -1.33 -8.70
CA ASN A 3 -8.14 -0.91 -8.57
C ASN A 3 -9.14 -2.04 -8.87
N ALA A 4 -8.91 -2.81 -9.94
CA ALA A 4 -9.81 -3.90 -10.32
C ALA A 4 -9.86 -4.99 -9.24
N LEU A 5 -8.72 -5.30 -8.62
CA LEU A 5 -8.63 -6.25 -7.51
C LEU A 5 -9.36 -5.75 -6.27
N ALA A 6 -9.21 -4.46 -5.93
CA ALA A 6 -9.91 -3.86 -4.81
C ALA A 6 -11.44 -3.93 -4.96
N HIS A 7 -11.97 -3.73 -6.17
CA HIS A 7 -13.41 -3.89 -6.44
C HIS A 7 -13.87 -5.36 -6.40
N ALA A 8 -13.02 -6.31 -6.81
CA ALA A 8 -13.35 -7.73 -6.76
C ALA A 8 -13.31 -8.31 -5.34
N ALA A 9 -12.46 -7.77 -4.46
CA ALA A 9 -12.32 -8.20 -3.07
C ALA A 9 -12.26 -6.99 -2.12
N PRO A 10 -13.39 -6.33 -1.85
CA PRO A 10 -13.44 -5.04 -1.14
C PRO A 10 -12.97 -5.10 0.32
N ALA A 11 -12.91 -6.29 0.94
CA ALA A 11 -12.43 -6.48 2.29
C ALA A 11 -10.90 -6.64 2.38
N ARG A 12 -10.18 -6.67 1.26
CA ARG A 12 -8.73 -6.94 1.23
C ARG A 12 -7.94 -5.76 0.68
N ALA A 13 -6.76 -5.53 1.28
CA ALA A 13 -5.76 -4.67 0.69
C ALA A 13 -5.09 -5.38 -0.49
N HIS A 14 -4.65 -4.60 -1.48
CA HIS A 14 -3.98 -5.10 -2.67
C HIS A 14 -2.77 -4.24 -3.02
N ALA A 15 -1.64 -4.88 -3.28
CA ALA A 15 -0.47 -4.26 -3.89
C ALA A 15 -0.19 -4.93 -5.23
N VAL A 16 0.07 -4.13 -6.27
CA VAL A 16 0.55 -4.60 -7.57
C VAL A 16 1.92 -3.99 -7.80
N LEU A 17 2.91 -4.84 -8.06
CA LEU A 17 4.28 -4.42 -8.34
C LEU A 17 4.64 -4.71 -9.79
N CYS A 18 5.26 -3.73 -10.44
CA CYS A 18 5.75 -3.85 -11.81
C CYS A 18 7.23 -3.50 -11.85
N ARG A 19 8.06 -4.34 -12.49
CA ARG A 19 9.46 -4.00 -12.77
C ARG A 19 9.52 -2.85 -13.79
N ARG A 20 10.37 -1.88 -13.50
CA ARG A 20 10.72 -0.79 -14.41
C ARG A 20 11.98 -1.13 -15.19
N ALA A 21 12.21 -0.39 -16.28
CA ALA A 21 13.38 -0.52 -17.13
C ALA A 21 14.70 -0.18 -16.41
N ASP A 22 14.65 0.67 -15.37
CA ASP A 22 15.81 1.05 -14.56
C ASP A 22 16.15 0.03 -13.45
N GLY A 23 15.50 -1.14 -13.45
CA GLY A 23 15.73 -2.21 -12.49
C GLY A 23 14.97 -2.06 -11.17
N THR A 24 14.29 -0.93 -10.93
CA THR A 24 13.45 -0.73 -9.74
C THR A 24 12.04 -1.31 -9.92
N LEU A 25 11.26 -1.35 -8.84
CA LEU A 25 9.85 -1.72 -8.84
C LEU A 25 8.98 -0.48 -8.68
N MET A 26 7.91 -0.38 -9.48
CA MET A 26 6.77 0.48 -9.17
C MET A 26 5.77 -0.31 -8.35
N ALA A 27 5.31 0.22 -7.22
CA ALA A 27 4.24 -0.39 -6.43
C ALA A 27 2.98 0.48 -6.47
N SER A 28 1.82 -0.13 -6.71
CA SER A 28 0.51 0.52 -6.59
C SER A 28 -0.30 -0.19 -5.52
N VAL A 29 -0.69 0.55 -4.48
CA VAL A 29 -1.34 0.02 -3.28
C VAL A 29 -2.78 0.53 -3.18
N ARG A 30 -3.67 -0.37 -2.77
CA ARG A 30 -5.06 -0.09 -2.41
C ARG A 30 -5.34 -0.70 -1.05
N ALA A 31 -5.84 0.10 -0.12
CA ALA A 31 -6.41 -0.42 1.13
C ALA A 31 -7.75 -1.13 0.83
N PRO A 32 -8.32 -1.88 1.80
CA PRO A 32 -9.67 -2.42 1.68
C PRO A 32 -10.66 -1.30 1.37
N LEU A 33 -11.55 -1.50 0.41
CA LEU A 33 -12.62 -0.55 0.11
C LEU A 33 -13.61 -0.41 1.27
N ALA A 34 -13.83 -1.50 2.02
CA ALA A 34 -14.70 -1.50 3.19
C ALA A 34 -14.14 -0.66 4.36
N ALA A 35 -12.82 -0.45 4.42
CA ALA A 35 -12.16 0.32 5.46
C ALA A 35 -10.86 0.94 4.90
N PRO A 36 -10.96 2.07 4.17
CA PRO A 36 -9.85 2.61 3.40
C PRO A 36 -8.86 3.38 4.28
N SER A 37 -7.98 2.65 4.97
CA SER A 37 -6.88 3.19 5.79
C SER A 37 -5.58 2.38 5.61
N GLY A 38 -4.43 3.02 5.82
CA GLY A 38 -3.10 2.39 5.84
C GLY A 38 -2.30 2.45 4.52
N ALA A 39 -2.92 2.77 3.38
CA ALA A 39 -2.21 2.74 2.10
C ALA A 39 -1.16 3.86 1.96
N GLY A 40 -1.52 5.09 2.33
CA GLY A 40 -0.58 6.23 2.36
C GLY A 40 0.58 5.97 3.32
N GLU A 41 0.27 5.62 4.57
CA GLU A 41 1.26 5.35 5.62
C GLU A 41 2.25 4.25 5.25
N LEU A 42 1.78 3.19 4.57
CA LEU A 42 2.68 2.16 4.06
C LEU A 42 3.60 2.74 2.97
N CYS A 43 3.04 3.43 1.97
CA CYS A 43 3.82 3.95 0.86
C CYS A 43 4.86 5.00 1.29
N GLU A 44 4.54 5.85 2.25
CA GLU A 44 5.47 6.87 2.79
C GLU A 44 6.73 6.24 3.40
N ARG A 45 6.64 5.06 4.03
CA ARG A 45 7.80 4.35 4.63
C ARG A 45 8.84 3.90 3.60
N PHE A 46 8.47 3.85 2.32
CA PHE A 46 9.32 3.44 1.21
C PHE A 46 9.54 4.57 0.20
N GLY A 47 9.35 5.84 0.61
CA GLY A 47 9.56 7.00 -0.26
C GLY A 47 8.47 7.21 -1.32
N GLY A 48 7.33 6.54 -1.16
CA GLY A 48 6.14 6.77 -1.97
C GLY A 48 5.24 7.86 -1.41
N ASN A 49 4.05 8.00 -1.98
CA ASN A 49 3.02 8.91 -1.51
C ASN A 49 1.63 8.26 -1.59
N GLY A 50 0.63 8.90 -0.99
CA GLY A 50 -0.74 8.44 -1.10
C GLY A 50 -1.70 9.13 -0.16
N ARG A 51 -2.92 8.60 -0.16
CA ARG A 51 -4.02 8.92 0.73
C ARG A 51 -4.41 7.67 1.53
N ARG A 52 -5.30 7.83 2.51
CA ARG A 52 -5.76 6.73 3.40
C ARG A 52 -6.09 5.44 2.65
N GLY A 53 -6.83 5.52 1.53
CA GLY A 53 -7.27 4.36 0.74
C GLY A 53 -6.38 3.91 -0.42
N ALA A 54 -5.38 4.71 -0.82
CA ALA A 54 -4.61 4.46 -2.03
C ALA A 54 -3.23 5.11 -1.96
N GLY A 55 -2.19 4.37 -2.35
CA GLY A 55 -0.83 4.89 -2.41
C GLY A 55 -0.05 4.31 -3.57
N GLY A 56 1.13 4.87 -3.82
CA GLY A 56 2.05 4.42 -4.83
C GLY A 56 3.49 4.71 -4.46
N ILE A 57 4.39 3.84 -4.93
CA ILE A 57 5.84 4.02 -4.83
C ILE A 57 6.36 3.96 -6.25
N ASP A 58 7.01 5.03 -6.70
CA ASP A 58 7.52 5.08 -8.06
C ASP A 58 8.80 4.25 -8.24
N ARG A 59 9.68 4.26 -7.23
CA ARG A 59 10.98 3.56 -7.25
C ARG A 59 11.21 2.83 -5.94
N LEU A 60 10.78 1.58 -5.88
CA LEU A 60 11.12 0.65 -4.81
C LEU A 60 12.33 -0.18 -5.24
N PRO A 61 13.45 -0.15 -4.50
CA PRO A 61 14.58 -1.06 -4.73
C PRO A 61 14.14 -2.52 -4.69
N VAL A 62 14.68 -3.38 -5.55
CA VAL A 62 14.30 -4.80 -5.58
C VAL A 62 14.66 -5.50 -4.27
N ASP A 63 15.76 -5.11 -3.64
CA ASP A 63 16.18 -5.62 -2.33
C ASP A 63 15.22 -5.25 -1.19
N ASP A 64 14.45 -4.16 -1.33
CA ASP A 64 13.42 -3.76 -0.37
C ASP A 64 12.09 -4.50 -0.58
N LEU A 65 11.96 -5.36 -1.59
CA LEU A 65 10.71 -6.08 -1.89
C LEU A 65 10.23 -6.92 -0.70
N ASP A 66 11.14 -7.69 -0.09
CA ASP A 66 10.79 -8.55 1.05
C ASP A 66 10.33 -7.70 2.25
N ARG A 67 11.05 -6.61 2.54
CA ARG A 67 10.69 -5.65 3.57
C ARG A 67 9.35 -4.99 3.29
N PHE A 68 9.05 -4.66 2.03
CA PHE A 68 7.76 -4.14 1.61
C PHE A 68 6.63 -5.14 1.85
N VAL A 69 6.82 -6.41 1.48
CA VAL A 69 5.82 -7.46 1.69
C VAL A 69 5.56 -7.68 3.18
N GLN A 70 6.61 -7.75 4.00
CA GLN A 70 6.46 -7.87 5.46
C GLN A 70 5.74 -6.66 6.07
N ALA A 71 6.07 -5.44 5.63
CA ALA A 71 5.40 -4.24 6.10
C ALA A 71 3.92 -4.23 5.68
N PHE A 72 3.62 -4.62 4.44
CA PHE A 72 2.27 -4.71 3.89
C PHE A 72 1.41 -5.73 4.67
N ASP A 73 1.96 -6.89 4.99
CA ASP A 73 1.28 -7.93 5.77
C ASP A 73 0.96 -7.47 7.20
N ARG A 74 1.90 -6.76 7.82
CA ARG A 74 1.75 -6.23 9.19
C ARG A 74 0.94 -4.94 9.29
N MET A 75 0.50 -4.36 8.17
CA MET A 75 -0.32 -3.16 8.22
C MET A 75 -1.67 -3.46 8.87
N GLU A 76 -2.03 -2.63 9.85
CA GLU A 76 -3.37 -2.63 10.43
C GLU A 76 -4.35 -1.93 9.48
N TRP A 77 -4.70 -2.63 8.40
CA TRP A 77 -5.61 -2.13 7.37
C TRP A 77 -6.98 -1.81 7.98
N GLY A 78 -7.50 -0.62 7.67
CA GLY A 78 -8.83 -0.21 8.14
C GLY A 78 -8.90 0.27 9.59
N THR A 79 -7.80 0.24 10.35
CA THR A 79 -7.73 0.94 11.63
C THR A 79 -7.39 2.40 11.36
N THR A 80 -8.38 3.28 11.47
CA THR A 80 -8.09 4.69 11.76
C THR A 80 -7.46 4.67 13.14
N LYS A 81 -6.21 5.12 13.32
CA LYS A 81 -5.69 5.45 14.66
C LYS A 81 -6.81 6.22 15.35
N ARG A 82 -7.42 5.62 16.39
CA ARG A 82 -8.44 6.30 17.17
C ARG A 82 -7.85 7.65 17.54
N GLU A 83 -8.57 8.71 17.25
CA GLU A 83 -8.34 9.98 17.91
C GLU A 83 -8.23 9.66 19.40
N ILE A 84 -7.03 9.87 19.94
CA ILE A 84 -6.85 9.98 21.38
C ILE A 84 -7.48 11.32 21.71
N GLU A 85 -8.79 11.32 21.93
CA GLU A 85 -9.47 12.45 22.57
C GLU A 85 -9.09 12.42 24.07
N PRO A 86 -8.57 13.52 24.62
CA PRO A 86 -8.34 13.65 26.06
C PRO A 86 -9.63 13.79 26.87
#